data_AF-A0A7T3G009-F1
#
_entry.id   AF-A0A7T3G009-F1
#
_cell.length_a   1.000
_cell.length_b   1.000
_cell.length_c   1.000
_cell.angle_alpha   90.00
_cell.angle_beta   90.00
_cell.angle_gamma   90.00
#
_symmetry.space_group_name_H-M   'P 1'
#
loop_
_entity.id
_entity.type
_entity.pdbx_description
1 polymer ?
#
loop_
_entity_poly.entity_id
_entity_poly.type
_entity_poly.pdbx_seq_one_letter_code
_entity_poly.pdbx_strand_id
1 'polypeptide(L)'
;MNAQVDPAQVAAVAEAAADGIEFDGFAAEREGEGYVLATDEGSKRVVHDDDLSDAATDYAAHVTNWYFWHAEAPQADERWAFLRWLERADDERVPDRYDALEAGVTREWGQLRITVTADETGTRRYELRHVDDADADPADLDDHDDPLDARDIAKHDDRDRYRPLKTAPTLQTGWRFPDLSPTDLVTAVERFYPATVANWYRERAGDQGEPADGTSGEDRPASREADLDVTHWRDTVDRQSGIYGVVKTWDRGEGYEHVNWVAEACCDDSQCLKRREWEYDEETDLDVDGGDGEFPCREPCSVVVSAARRWTKLEGEQSRTYEFELTPSEKEQVEAIVDAVADGRADEIREADVKDDANRYRARFLRAKRFDDEGNLSGVPTEPEVADAEGADDQSADEAEEDEEASE
;
A
#
# COMPACT_ATOMS: atom_id res chain seq x y z
N MET A 1 9.78 27.64 -14.14
CA MET A 1 8.80 28.48 -13.45
C MET A 1 9.33 29.87 -13.09
N ASN A 2 8.59 30.94 -13.38
CA ASN A 2 8.90 32.29 -12.87
C ASN A 2 8.19 32.50 -11.52
N ALA A 3 8.80 32.03 -10.43
CA ALA A 3 8.25 32.22 -9.09
C ALA A 3 8.17 33.71 -8.70
N GLN A 4 7.14 34.06 -7.93
CA GLN A 4 6.83 35.40 -7.45
C GLN A 4 6.70 35.38 -5.95
N VAL A 5 7.37 36.32 -5.29
CA VAL A 5 7.36 36.42 -3.84
C VAL A 5 6.29 37.40 -3.38
N ASP A 6 5.40 36.94 -2.52
CA ASP A 6 4.37 37.78 -1.93
C ASP A 6 4.87 38.54 -0.68
N PRO A 7 4.27 39.71 -0.34
CA PRO A 7 4.66 40.48 0.84
C PRO A 7 4.62 39.69 2.16
N ALA A 8 3.69 38.72 2.28
CA ALA A 8 3.62 37.85 3.45
C ALA A 8 4.83 36.91 3.56
N GLN A 9 5.35 36.44 2.43
CA GLN A 9 6.53 35.57 2.37
C GLN A 9 7.80 36.37 2.70
N VAL A 10 7.92 37.60 2.17
CA VAL A 10 9.02 38.51 2.54
C VAL A 10 9.01 38.79 4.04
N ALA A 11 7.84 39.09 4.62
CA ALA A 11 7.72 39.34 6.04
C ALA A 11 8.11 38.12 6.89
N ALA A 12 7.70 36.91 6.47
CA ALA A 12 8.07 35.66 7.15
C ALA A 12 9.58 35.39 7.09
N VAL A 13 10.23 35.62 5.94
CA VAL A 13 11.70 35.53 5.83
C VAL A 13 12.38 36.55 6.74
N ALA A 14 11.89 37.79 6.76
CA ALA A 14 12.45 38.85 7.60
C ALA A 14 12.39 38.52 9.09
N GLU A 15 11.32 37.85 9.52
CA GLU A 15 11.14 37.37 10.89
C GLU A 15 12.07 36.19 11.20
N ALA A 16 12.02 35.13 10.39
CA ALA A 16 12.80 33.90 10.63
C ALA A 16 14.32 34.09 10.45
N ALA A 17 14.76 35.03 9.60
CA ALA A 17 16.17 35.36 9.46
C ALA A 17 16.82 35.88 10.76
N ALA A 18 16.04 36.29 11.76
CA ALA A 18 16.56 36.63 13.08
C ALA A 18 17.18 35.43 13.82
N ASP A 19 16.63 34.23 13.58
CA ASP A 19 17.12 32.95 14.15
C ASP A 19 18.01 32.18 13.16
N GLY A 20 18.07 32.63 11.90
CA GLY A 20 18.81 32.00 10.81
C GLY A 20 17.94 30.98 10.08
N ILE A 21 17.91 31.08 8.76
CA ILE A 21 17.28 30.11 7.86
C ILE A 21 18.40 29.33 7.18
N GLU A 22 18.31 27.99 7.23
CA GLU A 22 19.09 27.08 6.40
C GLU A 22 18.16 25.96 5.92
N PHE A 23 17.81 25.96 4.63
CA PHE A 23 16.84 25.00 4.10
C PHE A 23 16.96 24.83 2.58
N ASP A 24 17.01 23.59 2.09
CA ASP A 24 17.07 23.25 0.66
C ASP A 24 18.08 24.11 -0.15
N GLY A 25 19.29 24.30 0.41
CA GLY A 25 20.35 25.09 -0.22
C GLY A 25 20.15 26.62 -0.18
N PHE A 26 19.12 27.10 0.53
CA PHE A 26 18.89 28.51 0.81
C PHE A 26 19.30 28.85 2.24
N ALA A 27 19.98 29.97 2.40
CA ALA A 27 20.28 30.55 3.70
C ALA A 27 19.83 32.01 3.77
N ALA A 28 19.26 32.41 4.89
CA ALA A 28 18.97 33.81 5.17
C ALA A 28 19.21 34.15 6.64
N GLU A 29 19.97 35.20 6.89
CA GLU A 29 20.31 35.64 8.24
C GLU A 29 20.23 37.16 8.37
N ARG A 30 19.91 37.63 9.58
CA ARG A 30 19.96 39.03 9.93
C ARG A 30 21.36 39.39 10.43
N GLU A 31 22.06 40.23 9.67
CA GLU A 31 23.37 40.76 10.06
C GLU A 31 23.31 42.25 10.38
N GLY A 32 23.25 42.56 11.67
CA GLY A 32 23.17 43.94 12.16
C GLY A 32 21.83 44.59 11.82
N GLU A 33 21.87 45.67 11.05
CA GLU A 33 20.67 46.39 10.58
C GLU A 33 20.13 45.84 9.25
N GLY A 34 20.75 44.81 8.67
CA GLY A 34 20.40 44.26 7.36
C GLY A 34 20.24 42.75 7.33
N TYR A 35 20.10 42.21 6.11
CA TYR A 35 19.91 40.79 5.82
C TYR A 35 20.96 40.29 4.82
N VAL A 36 21.32 39.02 4.93
CA VAL A 36 22.11 38.30 3.93
C VAL A 36 21.27 37.12 3.47
N LEU A 37 21.02 37.04 2.16
CA LEU A 37 20.39 35.88 1.52
C LEU A 37 21.46 35.18 0.67
N ALA A 38 21.50 33.86 0.70
CA ALA A 38 22.53 33.09 0.03
C ALA A 38 22.03 31.74 -0.50
N THR A 39 22.68 31.28 -1.57
CA THR A 39 22.60 29.93 -2.14
C THR A 39 24.00 29.46 -2.48
N ASP A 40 24.14 28.23 -2.99
CA ASP A 40 25.39 27.73 -3.55
C ASP A 40 25.91 28.55 -4.74
N GLU A 41 25.02 29.24 -5.45
CA GLU A 41 25.36 30.09 -6.61
C GLU A 41 25.81 31.52 -6.22
N GLY A 42 25.55 31.96 -4.98
CA GLY A 42 26.03 33.24 -4.46
C GLY A 42 25.17 33.86 -3.36
N SER A 43 25.63 34.99 -2.84
CA SER A 43 24.95 35.73 -1.76
C SER A 43 24.72 37.21 -2.08
N LYS A 44 23.65 37.76 -1.50
CA LYS A 44 23.25 39.16 -1.59
C LYS A 44 23.04 39.72 -0.19
N ARG A 45 23.71 40.84 0.11
CA ARG A 45 23.54 41.60 1.35
C ARG A 45 22.67 42.83 1.09
N VAL A 46 21.68 43.05 1.95
CA VAL A 46 20.79 44.21 1.93
C VAL A 46 20.72 44.86 3.31
N VAL A 47 20.52 46.17 3.36
CA VAL A 47 20.57 46.96 4.62
C VAL A 47 19.23 47.66 4.91
N HIS A 48 18.36 47.79 3.91
CA HIS A 48 17.02 48.35 4.06
C HIS A 48 15.95 47.30 3.82
N ASP A 49 14.83 47.39 4.53
CA ASP A 49 13.70 46.46 4.40
C ASP A 49 13.11 46.47 2.98
N ASP A 50 13.08 47.63 2.30
CA ASP A 50 12.64 47.72 0.90
C ASP A 50 13.59 46.94 -0.06
N ASP A 51 14.89 46.87 0.27
CA ASP A 51 15.87 46.11 -0.51
C ASP A 51 15.72 44.58 -0.27
N LEU A 52 15.09 44.16 0.84
CA LEU A 52 14.82 42.75 1.13
C LEU A 52 13.76 42.17 0.19
N SER A 53 12.75 42.95 -0.18
CA SER A 53 11.74 42.49 -1.16
C SER A 53 12.36 42.21 -2.53
N ASP A 54 13.25 43.09 -2.98
CA ASP A 54 13.99 42.92 -4.24
C ASP A 54 14.97 41.74 -4.15
N ALA A 55 15.66 41.58 -3.02
CA ALA A 55 16.51 40.41 -2.79
C ALA A 55 15.70 39.10 -2.76
N ALA A 56 14.57 39.06 -2.07
CA ALA A 56 13.71 37.88 -2.04
C ALA A 56 13.21 37.51 -3.44
N THR A 57 12.92 38.50 -4.30
CA THR A 57 12.54 38.28 -5.70
C THR A 57 13.66 37.61 -6.50
N ASP A 58 14.93 37.98 -6.28
CA ASP A 58 16.07 37.31 -6.94
C ASP A 58 16.21 35.84 -6.50
N TYR A 59 15.71 35.48 -5.31
CA TYR A 59 15.71 34.13 -4.75
C TYR A 59 14.31 33.51 -4.71
N ALA A 60 13.40 33.92 -5.60
CA ALA A 60 11.98 33.63 -5.47
C ALA A 60 11.66 32.15 -5.24
N ALA A 61 12.21 31.25 -6.06
CA ALA A 61 11.99 29.81 -5.92
C ALA A 61 12.38 29.27 -4.54
N HIS A 62 13.48 29.76 -3.95
CA HIS A 62 13.92 29.36 -2.62
C HIS A 62 13.05 29.95 -1.51
N VAL A 63 12.65 31.21 -1.64
CA VAL A 63 11.82 31.91 -0.65
C VAL A 63 10.42 31.30 -0.60
N THR A 64 9.76 31.12 -1.75
CA THR A 64 8.44 30.49 -1.83
C THR A 64 8.50 29.04 -1.37
N ASN A 65 9.61 28.33 -1.67
CA ASN A 65 9.81 26.96 -1.21
C ASN A 65 9.90 26.88 0.31
N TRP A 66 10.81 27.65 0.91
CA TRP A 66 10.96 27.70 2.36
C TRP A 66 9.64 28.07 3.03
N TYR A 67 8.93 29.07 2.51
CA TYR A 67 7.65 29.51 3.05
C TYR A 67 6.61 28.40 3.04
N PHE A 68 6.39 27.73 1.91
CA PHE A 68 5.45 26.62 1.82
C PHE A 68 5.71 25.56 2.89
N TRP A 69 6.96 25.10 3.00
CA TRP A 69 7.32 24.06 3.94
C TRP A 69 7.08 24.51 5.39
N HIS A 70 7.50 25.71 5.77
CA HIS A 70 7.46 26.14 7.17
C HIS A 70 6.15 26.81 7.60
N ALA A 71 5.31 27.23 6.65
CA ALA A 71 4.06 27.94 6.94
C ALA A 71 2.80 27.22 6.45
N GLU A 72 2.86 26.41 5.39
CA GLU A 72 1.68 25.82 4.74
C GLU A 72 1.63 24.28 4.86
N ALA A 73 2.77 23.60 4.76
CA ALA A 73 2.82 22.16 4.82
C ALA A 73 2.45 21.62 6.22
N PRO A 74 1.84 20.42 6.31
CA PRO A 74 1.68 19.71 7.57
C PRO A 74 3.03 19.52 8.28
N GLN A 75 3.10 19.89 9.56
CA GLN A 75 4.33 19.86 10.36
C GLN A 75 4.60 18.51 11.04
N ALA A 76 3.75 17.50 10.83
CA ALA A 76 4.00 16.15 11.33
C ALA A 76 5.04 15.47 10.42
N ASP A 77 6.10 14.92 11.01
CA ASP A 77 7.29 14.46 10.30
C ASP A 77 6.96 13.48 9.16
N GLU A 78 6.07 12.51 9.41
CA GLU A 78 5.67 11.52 8.42
C GLU A 78 4.95 12.13 7.21
N ARG A 79 4.15 13.17 7.45
CA ARG A 79 3.39 13.88 6.41
C ARG A 79 4.30 14.78 5.61
N TRP A 80 5.19 15.49 6.30
CA TRP A 80 6.21 16.32 5.68
C TRP A 80 7.12 15.49 4.77
N ALA A 81 7.64 14.37 5.27
CA ALA A 81 8.50 13.46 4.51
C ALA A 81 7.79 12.89 3.28
N PHE A 82 6.51 12.49 3.43
CA PHE A 82 5.72 11.99 2.31
C PHE A 82 5.51 13.03 1.21
N LEU A 83 5.16 14.27 1.57
CA LEU A 83 5.03 15.35 0.59
C LEU A 83 6.38 15.67 -0.09
N ARG A 84 7.48 15.65 0.66
CA ARG A 84 8.82 15.83 0.08
C ARG A 84 9.16 14.74 -0.92
N TRP A 85 8.84 13.49 -0.59
CA TRP A 85 9.02 12.35 -1.48
C TRP A 85 8.19 12.48 -2.77
N LEU A 86 6.97 13.02 -2.68
CA LEU A 86 6.14 13.31 -3.86
C LEU A 86 6.82 14.29 -4.82
N GLU A 87 7.46 15.34 -4.29
CA GLU A 87 8.17 16.35 -5.09
C GLU A 87 9.60 15.94 -5.52
N ARG A 88 10.07 14.70 -5.22
CA ARG A 88 11.49 14.31 -5.39
C ARG A 88 12.46 15.27 -4.69
N ALA A 89 12.06 15.73 -3.51
CA ALA A 89 12.70 16.87 -2.87
C ALA A 89 14.16 16.63 -2.46
N ASP A 90 14.55 15.38 -2.28
CA ASP A 90 15.91 14.99 -1.88
C ASP A 90 16.80 14.65 -3.09
N ASP A 91 16.20 14.52 -4.28
CA ASP A 91 16.90 14.20 -5.54
C ASP A 91 17.19 15.46 -6.39
N GLU A 92 16.41 16.52 -6.23
CA GLU A 92 16.42 17.71 -7.09
C GLU A 92 16.65 19.01 -6.30
N ARG A 93 17.46 19.91 -6.85
CA ARG A 93 17.63 21.28 -6.30
C ARG A 93 16.34 22.07 -6.49
N VAL A 94 16.09 23.05 -5.62
CA VAL A 94 14.86 23.85 -5.65
C VAL A 94 14.53 24.45 -7.03
N PRO A 95 15.47 25.08 -7.78
CA PRO A 95 15.13 25.62 -9.08
C PRO A 95 14.70 24.55 -10.09
N ASP A 96 15.44 23.44 -10.15
CA ASP A 96 15.15 22.32 -11.06
C ASP A 96 13.79 21.66 -10.70
N ARG A 97 13.52 21.50 -9.40
CA ARG A 97 12.24 21.01 -8.87
C ARG A 97 11.08 21.93 -9.20
N TYR A 98 11.27 23.24 -9.13
CA TYR A 98 10.23 24.23 -9.49
C TYR A 98 9.90 24.18 -10.99
N ASP A 99 10.89 23.96 -11.85
CA ASP A 99 10.64 23.73 -13.27
C ASP A 99 9.82 22.45 -13.51
N ALA A 100 10.10 21.37 -12.75
CA ALA A 100 9.31 20.15 -12.81
C ALA A 100 7.88 20.33 -12.26
N LEU A 101 7.71 21.06 -11.16
CA LEU A 101 6.42 21.36 -10.54
C LEU A 101 5.51 22.22 -11.43
N GLU A 102 6.06 23.04 -12.33
CA GLU A 102 5.28 23.78 -13.32
C GLU A 102 4.61 22.83 -14.33
N ALA A 103 5.31 21.77 -14.72
CA ALA A 103 4.80 20.75 -15.64
C ALA A 103 3.93 19.69 -14.95
N GLY A 104 4.11 19.53 -13.63
CA GLY A 104 3.48 18.49 -12.83
C GLY A 104 4.44 17.33 -12.54
N VAL A 105 4.65 17.04 -11.25
CA VAL A 105 5.46 15.90 -10.79
C VAL A 105 4.52 14.78 -10.37
N THR A 106 4.55 13.65 -11.09
CA THR A 106 3.73 12.48 -10.77
C THR A 106 4.50 11.40 -10.02
N ARG A 107 3.86 10.83 -9.00
CA ARG A 107 4.29 9.64 -8.25
C ARG A 107 3.09 8.71 -8.05
N GLU A 108 3.39 7.43 -7.82
CA GLU A 108 2.38 6.41 -7.55
C GLU A 108 2.50 5.93 -6.11
N TRP A 109 1.37 5.69 -5.46
CA TRP A 109 1.31 5.17 -4.10
C TRP A 109 0.24 4.09 -4.04
N GLY A 110 0.64 2.82 -4.17
CA GLY A 110 -0.31 1.74 -4.45
C GLY A 110 -1.01 2.00 -5.79
N GLN A 111 -2.34 1.97 -5.82
CA GLN A 111 -3.11 2.29 -7.03
C GLN A 111 -3.47 3.78 -7.16
N LEU A 112 -2.87 4.65 -6.36
CA LEU A 112 -3.08 6.09 -6.43
C LEU A 112 -2.02 6.74 -7.31
N ARG A 113 -2.44 7.49 -8.32
CA ARG A 113 -1.60 8.40 -9.09
C ARG A 113 -1.75 9.81 -8.52
N ILE A 114 -0.66 10.36 -8.01
CA ILE A 114 -0.62 11.68 -7.37
C ILE A 114 0.23 12.60 -8.23
N THR A 115 -0.33 13.72 -8.70
CA THR A 115 0.39 14.75 -9.46
C THR A 115 0.44 16.04 -8.66
N VAL A 116 1.65 16.49 -8.34
CA VAL A 116 1.89 17.76 -7.64
C VAL A 116 2.20 18.84 -8.65
N THR A 117 1.54 19.98 -8.50
CA THR A 117 1.88 21.22 -9.21
C THR A 117 2.15 22.33 -8.22
N ALA A 118 2.96 23.30 -8.60
CA ALA A 118 3.08 24.56 -7.88
C ALA A 118 2.68 25.71 -8.80
N ASP A 119 2.03 26.73 -8.23
CA ASP A 119 1.78 27.98 -8.93
C ASP A 119 2.96 28.96 -8.78
N GLU A 120 2.80 30.16 -9.32
CA GLU A 120 3.84 31.19 -9.28
C GLU A 120 4.20 31.63 -7.85
N THR A 121 3.32 31.51 -6.86
CA THR A 121 3.65 31.88 -5.47
C THR A 121 4.25 30.70 -4.68
N GLY A 122 4.41 29.54 -5.32
CA GLY A 122 4.91 28.31 -4.74
C GLY A 122 3.86 27.56 -3.91
N THR A 123 2.59 27.90 -4.03
CA THR A 123 1.51 27.12 -3.41
C THR A 123 1.36 25.80 -4.15
N ARG A 124 1.36 24.69 -3.40
CA ARG A 124 1.21 23.34 -3.97
C ARG A 124 -0.25 22.94 -4.09
N ARG A 125 -0.59 22.31 -5.21
CA ARG A 125 -1.86 21.63 -5.47
C ARG A 125 -1.63 20.21 -5.94
N TYR A 126 -2.52 19.33 -5.51
CA TYR A 126 -2.40 17.89 -5.74
C TYR A 126 -3.63 17.39 -6.46
N GLU A 127 -3.40 16.81 -7.63
CA GLU A 127 -4.39 15.98 -8.31
C GLU A 127 -4.18 14.52 -7.87
N LEU A 128 -5.28 13.82 -7.57
CA LEU A 128 -5.26 12.42 -7.17
C LEU A 128 -6.31 11.63 -7.98
N ARG A 129 -5.91 10.52 -8.61
CA ARG A 129 -6.80 9.60 -9.33
C ARG A 129 -6.28 8.16 -9.27
N HIS A 130 -7.02 7.19 -9.80
CA HIS A 130 -6.51 5.82 -9.94
C HIS A 130 -5.39 5.74 -11.01
N VAL A 131 -4.43 4.83 -10.85
CA VAL A 131 -3.34 4.62 -11.83
C VAL A 131 -3.85 4.23 -13.22
N ASP A 132 -4.90 3.40 -13.29
CA ASP A 132 -5.54 2.99 -14.54
C ASP A 132 -6.31 4.13 -15.24
N ASP A 133 -6.59 5.23 -14.54
CA ASP A 133 -7.22 6.44 -15.08
C ASP A 133 -6.20 7.50 -15.53
N ALA A 134 -4.93 7.13 -15.68
CA ALA A 134 -3.84 8.04 -16.04
C ALA A 134 -4.10 8.79 -17.36
N ASP A 135 -4.63 8.09 -18.36
CA ASP A 135 -4.92 8.64 -19.70
C ASP A 135 -6.41 9.00 -19.90
N ALA A 136 -7.23 8.87 -18.85
CA ALA A 136 -8.65 9.21 -18.92
C ALA A 136 -8.85 10.72 -19.06
N ASP A 137 -9.82 11.13 -19.89
CA ASP A 137 -10.20 12.54 -20.00
C ASP A 137 -10.78 12.98 -18.64
N PRO A 138 -10.30 14.09 -18.05
CA PRO A 138 -10.88 14.68 -16.84
C PRO A 138 -12.41 14.83 -16.84
N ALA A 139 -13.04 14.97 -18.00
CA ALA A 139 -14.50 15.09 -18.14
C ALA A 139 -15.25 13.74 -18.02
N ASP A 140 -14.53 12.61 -18.12
CA ASP A 140 -15.07 11.26 -18.00
C ASP A 140 -14.91 10.69 -16.57
N LEU A 141 -14.29 11.43 -15.65
CA LEU A 141 -14.06 11.04 -14.25
C LEU A 141 -14.99 11.82 -13.32
N ASP A 142 -15.40 11.18 -12.22
CA ASP A 142 -16.19 11.81 -11.17
C ASP A 142 -15.28 12.65 -10.24
N ASP A 143 -15.55 13.96 -10.17
CA ASP A 143 -14.79 14.92 -9.36
C ASP A 143 -15.21 14.91 -7.89
N HIS A 144 -14.22 14.86 -7.01
CA HIS A 144 -14.37 14.94 -5.57
C HIS A 144 -13.54 16.08 -4.97
N ASP A 145 -14.16 16.93 -4.16
CA ASP A 145 -13.49 18.06 -3.49
C ASP A 145 -13.24 17.79 -2.00
N ASP A 146 -14.01 16.90 -1.36
CA ASP A 146 -13.85 16.55 0.06
C ASP A 146 -12.91 15.34 0.20
N PRO A 147 -11.72 15.48 0.83
CA PRO A 147 -10.79 14.36 0.99
C PRO A 147 -11.37 13.17 1.77
N LEU A 148 -12.49 13.35 2.49
CA LEU A 148 -13.17 12.26 3.18
C LEU A 148 -13.95 11.33 2.24
N ASP A 149 -14.30 11.77 1.03
CA ASP A 149 -14.95 10.95 0.00
C ASP A 149 -14.10 9.73 -0.36
N ALA A 150 -12.77 9.84 -0.21
CA ALA A 150 -11.83 8.73 -0.40
C ALA A 150 -12.19 7.49 0.43
N ARG A 151 -12.83 7.66 1.60
CA ARG A 151 -13.29 6.53 2.43
C ARG A 151 -14.42 5.75 1.75
N ASP A 152 -15.36 6.47 1.15
CA ASP A 152 -16.50 5.87 0.46
C ASP A 152 -16.03 5.23 -0.85
N ILE A 153 -15.10 5.90 -1.55
CA ILE A 153 -14.46 5.35 -2.74
C ILE A 153 -13.70 4.06 -2.41
N ALA A 154 -12.92 4.03 -1.33
CA ALA A 154 -12.16 2.85 -0.93
C ALA A 154 -13.04 1.68 -0.42
N LYS A 155 -14.35 1.87 -0.24
CA LYS A 155 -15.24 0.92 0.41
C LYS A 155 -15.48 -0.34 -0.41
N HIS A 156 -15.70 -0.20 -1.71
CA HIS A 156 -16.00 -1.29 -2.63
C HIS A 156 -15.04 -1.30 -3.83
N ASP A 157 -14.99 -2.41 -4.56
CA ASP A 157 -14.29 -2.52 -5.83
C ASP A 157 -15.21 -2.18 -7.03
N ASP A 158 -14.69 -2.24 -8.26
CA ASP A 158 -15.46 -1.98 -9.50
C ASP A 158 -16.66 -2.94 -9.71
N ARG A 159 -16.76 -4.01 -8.91
CA ARG A 159 -17.87 -4.97 -8.94
C ARG A 159 -18.83 -4.76 -7.75
N ASP A 160 -18.72 -3.63 -7.05
CA ASP A 160 -19.50 -3.28 -5.85
C ASP A 160 -19.30 -4.26 -4.68
N ARG A 161 -18.18 -5.02 -4.66
CA ARG A 161 -17.86 -5.93 -3.56
C ARG A 161 -17.12 -5.18 -2.47
N TYR A 162 -17.47 -5.45 -1.21
CA TYR A 162 -16.80 -4.82 -0.08
C TYR A 162 -15.31 -5.16 -0.04
N ARG A 163 -14.47 -4.15 0.24
CA ARG A 163 -13.02 -4.28 0.37
C ARG A 163 -12.62 -4.35 1.85
N PRO A 164 -12.52 -5.54 2.46
CA PRO A 164 -12.05 -5.67 3.85
C PRO A 164 -10.58 -5.28 3.98
N LEU A 165 -9.76 -5.64 2.98
CA LEU A 165 -8.36 -5.23 2.89
C LEU A 165 -8.24 -4.03 1.95
N LYS A 166 -7.98 -2.84 2.53
CA LYS A 166 -7.85 -1.61 1.73
C LYS A 166 -6.64 -1.59 0.82
N THR A 167 -5.63 -2.40 1.09
CA THR A 167 -4.43 -2.53 0.24
C THR A 167 -4.52 -3.67 -0.76
N ALA A 168 -5.65 -4.36 -0.91
CA ALA A 168 -5.84 -5.25 -2.05
C ALA A 168 -5.87 -4.42 -3.36
N PRO A 169 -5.26 -4.89 -4.46
CA PRO A 169 -5.16 -4.18 -5.74
C PRO A 169 -6.50 -4.19 -6.52
N THR A 170 -7.55 -3.71 -5.86
CA THR A 170 -8.95 -3.75 -6.29
C THR A 170 -9.66 -2.42 -6.03
N LEU A 171 -8.91 -1.33 -5.86
CA LEU A 171 -9.50 -0.01 -5.75
C LEU A 171 -10.29 0.29 -7.03
N GLN A 172 -11.49 0.85 -6.88
CA GLN A 172 -12.31 1.21 -8.02
C GLN A 172 -11.67 2.32 -8.86
N THR A 173 -12.02 2.37 -10.14
CA THR A 173 -11.60 3.37 -11.13
C THR A 173 -12.70 4.43 -11.35
N GLY A 174 -12.44 5.44 -12.18
CA GLY A 174 -13.46 6.41 -12.63
C GLY A 174 -13.64 7.66 -11.77
N TRP A 175 -12.72 7.96 -10.86
CA TRP A 175 -12.80 9.11 -9.94
C TRP A 175 -11.53 9.96 -9.97
N ARG A 176 -11.64 11.23 -9.57
CA ARG A 176 -10.50 12.10 -9.29
C ARG A 176 -10.78 13.13 -8.20
N PHE A 177 -9.73 13.53 -7.49
CA PHE A 177 -9.68 14.77 -6.73
C PHE A 177 -8.82 15.78 -7.51
N PRO A 178 -9.42 16.84 -8.08
CA PRO A 178 -8.70 17.71 -9.02
C PRO A 178 -7.77 18.72 -8.34
N ASP A 179 -8.06 19.14 -7.11
CA ASP A 179 -7.39 20.27 -6.47
C ASP A 179 -7.31 20.12 -4.94
N LEU A 180 -6.51 19.17 -4.45
CA LEU A 180 -6.29 18.99 -3.02
C LEU A 180 -5.22 19.94 -2.48
N SER A 181 -5.43 20.43 -1.26
CA SER A 181 -4.36 21.04 -0.46
C SER A 181 -3.39 19.97 0.05
N PRO A 182 -2.18 20.34 0.53
CA PRO A 182 -1.24 19.37 1.09
C PRO A 182 -1.81 18.56 2.26
N THR A 183 -2.63 19.19 3.11
CA THR A 183 -3.28 18.51 4.25
C THR A 183 -4.39 17.57 3.77
N ASP A 184 -5.16 18.00 2.78
CA ASP A 184 -6.27 17.22 2.25
C ASP A 184 -5.78 16.01 1.47
N LEU A 185 -4.67 16.14 0.72
CA LEU A 185 -4.00 15.02 0.06
C LEU A 185 -3.64 13.92 1.06
N VAL A 186 -2.88 14.27 2.11
CA VAL A 186 -2.46 13.27 3.10
C VAL A 186 -3.68 12.65 3.79
N THR A 187 -4.72 13.44 4.04
CA THR A 187 -6.00 12.93 4.57
C THR A 187 -6.64 11.91 3.61
N ALA A 188 -6.73 12.22 2.32
CA ALA A 188 -7.29 11.32 1.31
C ALA A 188 -6.47 10.03 1.19
N VAL A 189 -5.13 10.12 1.16
CA VAL A 189 -4.24 8.95 1.16
C VAL A 189 -4.45 8.08 2.39
N GLU A 190 -4.59 8.67 3.59
CA GLU A 190 -4.90 7.93 4.83
C GLU A 190 -6.27 7.25 4.80
N ARG A 191 -7.23 7.74 4.00
CA ARG A 191 -8.55 7.11 3.82
C ARG A 191 -8.51 5.97 2.81
N PHE A 192 -7.71 6.09 1.75
CA PHE A 192 -7.48 5.02 0.80
C PHE A 192 -6.64 3.89 1.40
N TYR A 193 -5.50 4.23 2.00
CA TYR A 193 -4.54 3.29 2.55
C TYR A 193 -4.12 3.68 3.97
N PRO A 194 -4.89 3.24 4.98
CA PRO A 194 -4.61 3.60 6.37
C PRO A 194 -3.21 3.16 6.84
N ALA A 195 -2.54 4.07 7.55
CA ALA A 195 -1.22 3.89 8.17
C ALA A 195 -0.04 3.64 7.23
N THR A 196 -0.22 3.65 5.90
CA THR A 196 0.89 3.36 4.98
C THR A 196 1.97 4.44 5.03
N VAL A 197 1.58 5.73 5.08
CA VAL A 197 2.54 6.85 5.17
C VAL A 197 3.34 6.79 6.47
N ALA A 198 2.67 6.54 7.60
CA ALA A 198 3.34 6.44 8.90
C ALA A 198 4.32 5.26 8.97
N ASN A 199 3.94 4.10 8.43
CA ASN A 199 4.82 2.93 8.43
C ASN A 199 6.01 3.11 7.48
N TRP A 200 5.77 3.65 6.28
CA TRP A 200 6.82 4.00 5.32
C TRP A 200 7.83 5.01 5.90
N TYR A 201 7.35 6.00 6.65
CA TYR A 201 8.22 6.95 7.34
C TYR A 201 9.07 6.26 8.40
N ARG A 202 8.48 5.41 9.24
CA ARG A 202 9.21 4.68 10.29
C ARG A 202 10.30 3.75 9.75
N GLU A 203 10.00 3.02 8.69
CA GLU A 203 11.00 2.19 7.99
C GLU A 203 12.22 3.01 7.57
N ARG A 204 12.00 4.23 7.06
CA ARG A 204 13.07 5.12 6.60
C ARG A 204 13.75 5.91 7.72
N ALA A 205 13.06 6.20 8.81
CA ALA A 205 13.62 6.90 9.97
C ALA A 205 14.63 6.02 10.71
N GLY A 206 14.39 4.70 10.74
CA GLY A 206 15.33 3.71 11.31
C GLY A 206 16.70 3.70 10.64
N ASP A 207 16.77 4.08 9.35
CA ASP A 207 18.02 4.23 8.59
C ASP A 207 18.80 5.52 8.94
N GLN A 208 18.18 6.50 9.61
CA GLN A 208 18.74 7.83 9.86
C GLN A 208 19.13 8.09 11.34
N GLY A 209 18.82 7.18 12.26
CA GLY A 209 19.12 7.35 13.68
C GLY A 209 20.59 7.11 14.05
N GLU A 210 21.28 8.14 14.56
CA GLU A 210 22.50 7.93 15.36
C GLU A 210 22.15 7.14 16.64
N PRO A 211 22.89 6.07 17.00
CA PRO A 211 22.58 5.27 18.17
C PRO A 211 22.67 6.11 19.44
N ALA A 212 21.62 6.08 20.27
CA ALA A 212 21.56 6.77 21.57
C ALA A 212 22.67 6.38 22.57
N ASP A 213 23.45 5.33 22.28
CA ASP A 213 24.54 4.81 23.11
C ASP A 213 25.96 5.20 22.61
N GLY A 214 26.10 6.07 21.59
CA GLY A 214 27.40 6.61 21.18
C GLY A 214 28.44 5.55 20.76
N THR A 215 28.01 4.33 20.41
CA THR A 215 28.88 3.28 19.91
C THR A 215 29.01 3.45 18.40
N SER A 216 30.24 3.68 17.92
CA SER A 216 30.57 3.76 16.50
C SER A 216 30.13 2.49 15.77
N GLY A 217 29.09 2.62 14.96
CA GLY A 217 28.48 1.53 14.17
C GLY A 217 29.28 1.22 12.92
N GLU A 218 30.39 0.49 13.04
CA GLU A 218 31.06 -0.11 11.87
C GLU A 218 30.55 -1.53 11.54
N ASP A 219 29.82 -2.20 12.45
CA ASP A 219 29.49 -3.63 12.32
C ASP A 219 28.01 -4.00 12.56
N ARG A 220 27.06 -3.05 12.54
CA ARG A 220 25.63 -3.38 12.60
C ARG A 220 24.98 -3.02 11.26
N PRO A 221 24.43 -3.97 10.48
CA PRO A 221 23.60 -3.58 9.35
C PRO A 221 22.46 -2.72 9.88
N ALA A 222 22.23 -1.54 9.29
CA ALA A 222 21.00 -0.80 9.51
C ALA A 222 19.86 -1.73 9.04
N SER A 223 19.20 -2.41 9.97
CA SER A 223 17.99 -3.15 9.61
C SER A 223 16.87 -2.12 9.53
N ARG A 224 16.18 -2.10 8.38
CA ARG A 224 15.00 -1.27 8.08
C ARG A 224 13.85 -1.43 9.09
N GLU A 225 13.97 -2.40 10.00
CA GLU A 225 12.95 -2.85 10.94
C GLU A 225 12.93 -2.07 12.26
N ALA A 226 14.05 -1.48 12.68
CA ALA A 226 14.25 -1.03 14.06
C ALA A 226 13.24 0.03 14.55
N ASP A 227 12.81 0.92 13.65
CA ASP A 227 11.77 1.93 13.95
C ASP A 227 10.38 1.54 13.42
N LEU A 228 10.29 0.58 12.49
CA LEU A 228 9.01 0.10 11.94
C LEU A 228 8.19 -0.70 12.97
N ASP A 229 8.85 -1.29 13.98
CA ASP A 229 8.24 -2.14 15.00
C ASP A 229 7.49 -3.30 14.33
N VAL A 230 8.26 -4.21 13.73
CA VAL A 230 7.74 -5.40 13.05
C VAL A 230 7.26 -6.41 14.08
N THR A 231 6.08 -6.98 13.86
CA THR A 231 5.55 -8.07 14.66
C THR A 231 5.39 -9.32 13.80
N HIS A 232 6.26 -10.30 14.05
CA HIS A 232 6.34 -11.54 13.29
C HIS A 232 5.12 -12.44 13.48
N TRP A 233 5.05 -13.49 12.66
CA TRP A 233 3.96 -14.45 12.66
C TRP A 233 3.69 -15.03 14.06
N ARG A 234 4.72 -15.55 14.73
CA ARG A 234 4.55 -16.25 16.02
C ARG A 234 3.95 -15.34 17.09
N ASP A 235 4.44 -14.12 17.22
CA ASP A 235 3.90 -13.14 18.17
C ASP A 235 2.44 -12.82 17.88
N THR A 236 2.08 -12.71 16.60
CA THR A 236 0.72 -12.42 16.15
C THR A 236 -0.23 -13.56 16.45
N VAL A 237 0.19 -14.80 16.17
CA VAL A 237 -0.58 -16.01 16.47
C VAL A 237 -0.72 -16.24 17.97
N ASP A 238 0.32 -15.96 18.75
CA ASP A 238 0.31 -16.11 20.21
C ASP A 238 -0.72 -15.22 20.90
N ARG A 239 -1.11 -14.10 20.29
CA ARG A 239 -2.20 -13.24 20.77
C ARG A 239 -3.60 -13.75 20.45
N GLN A 240 -3.76 -14.66 19.48
CA GLN A 240 -5.09 -15.09 19.03
C GLN A 240 -5.82 -15.93 20.09
N SER A 241 -7.14 -15.78 20.16
CA SER A 241 -7.97 -16.49 21.14
C SER A 241 -9.37 -16.76 20.58
N GLY A 242 -10.20 -17.48 21.35
CA GLY A 242 -11.54 -17.88 20.90
C GLY A 242 -11.48 -18.71 19.62
N ILE A 243 -12.35 -18.38 18.65
CA ILE A 243 -12.43 -19.11 17.37
C ILE A 243 -11.13 -19.05 16.54
N TYR A 244 -10.30 -18.03 16.76
CA TYR A 244 -9.00 -17.85 16.08
C TYR A 244 -7.85 -18.54 16.82
N GLY A 245 -8.07 -18.99 18.07
CA GLY A 245 -7.04 -19.68 18.85
C GLY A 245 -6.58 -21.00 18.23
N VAL A 246 -7.35 -21.56 17.29
CA VAL A 246 -6.95 -22.74 16.51
C VAL A 246 -5.66 -22.48 15.73
N VAL A 247 -5.39 -21.25 15.30
CA VAL A 247 -4.14 -20.92 14.58
C VAL A 247 -2.89 -21.16 15.43
N LYS A 248 -3.02 -21.29 16.76
CA LYS A 248 -1.90 -21.66 17.65
C LYS A 248 -1.50 -23.13 17.58
N THR A 249 -2.35 -24.00 17.05
CA THR A 249 -2.02 -25.44 17.00
C THR A 249 -0.88 -25.74 16.02
N TRP A 250 -0.52 -24.79 15.18
CA TRP A 250 0.51 -24.86 14.14
C TRP A 250 1.95 -24.81 14.63
N ASP A 251 2.22 -24.27 15.82
CA ASP A 251 3.56 -24.23 16.42
C ASP A 251 4.09 -25.64 16.82
N ARG A 252 3.39 -26.71 16.44
CA ARG A 252 3.69 -28.11 16.73
C ARG A 252 4.19 -28.86 15.49
N GLY A 253 5.38 -28.53 14.99
CA GLY A 253 6.05 -29.29 13.92
C GLY A 253 6.24 -28.51 12.63
N GLU A 254 5.52 -28.89 11.57
CA GLU A 254 5.63 -28.36 10.19
C GLU A 254 5.14 -26.91 10.01
N GLY A 255 4.89 -26.18 11.11
CA GLY A 255 4.29 -24.85 11.11
C GLY A 255 4.99 -23.83 10.20
N TYR A 256 6.32 -23.91 10.04
CA TYR A 256 7.07 -23.06 9.13
C TYR A 256 6.63 -23.18 7.67
N GLU A 257 6.44 -24.41 7.16
CA GLU A 257 6.05 -24.64 5.75
C GLU A 257 4.65 -24.11 5.47
N HIS A 258 3.74 -24.25 6.43
CA HIS A 258 2.39 -23.70 6.29
C HIS A 258 2.35 -22.17 6.29
N VAL A 259 3.22 -21.52 7.07
CA VAL A 259 3.31 -20.04 7.03
C VAL A 259 3.83 -19.57 5.68
N ASN A 260 4.74 -20.32 5.05
CA ASN A 260 5.16 -20.05 3.68
C ASN A 260 3.97 -20.12 2.71
N TRP A 261 3.14 -21.17 2.76
CA TRP A 261 1.95 -21.25 1.89
C TRP A 261 0.91 -20.16 2.19
N VAL A 262 0.74 -19.80 3.46
CA VAL A 262 -0.15 -18.69 3.85
C VAL A 262 0.33 -17.37 3.25
N ALA A 263 1.63 -17.10 3.37
CA ALA A 263 2.24 -15.88 2.84
C ALA A 263 2.23 -15.87 1.31
N GLU A 264 2.56 -16.98 0.65
CA GLU A 264 2.46 -17.14 -0.81
C GLU A 264 1.04 -16.86 -1.32
N ALA A 265 0.02 -17.40 -0.64
CA ALA A 265 -1.37 -17.26 -1.06
C ALA A 265 -1.98 -15.87 -0.75
N CYS A 266 -1.53 -15.19 0.31
CA CYS A 266 -2.19 -13.97 0.81
C CYS A 266 -1.40 -12.68 0.62
N CYS A 267 -0.07 -12.76 0.50
CA CYS A 267 0.83 -11.61 0.61
C CYS A 267 1.66 -11.36 -0.66
N ASP A 268 1.28 -11.97 -1.78
CA ASP A 268 1.80 -11.63 -3.10
C ASP A 268 1.28 -10.27 -3.59
N ASP A 269 2.03 -9.61 -4.48
CA ASP A 269 1.68 -8.27 -5.02
C ASP A 269 0.34 -8.27 -5.78
N SER A 270 -0.08 -9.42 -6.33
CA SER A 270 -1.42 -9.61 -6.93
C SER A 270 -2.55 -9.57 -5.89
N GLN A 271 -2.24 -9.78 -4.61
CA GLN A 271 -3.21 -9.83 -3.51
C GLN A 271 -3.12 -8.62 -2.58
N CYS A 272 -1.94 -8.01 -2.42
CA CYS A 272 -1.73 -6.90 -1.51
C CYS A 272 -0.60 -5.96 -1.98
N LEU A 273 -0.89 -4.66 -2.01
CA LEU A 273 0.05 -3.59 -2.41
C LEU A 273 1.15 -3.29 -1.38
N LYS A 274 1.15 -3.98 -0.22
CA LYS A 274 2.15 -3.76 0.83
C LYS A 274 3.28 -4.76 0.65
N ARG A 275 4.52 -4.33 0.85
CA ARG A 275 5.65 -5.23 1.03
C ARG A 275 5.66 -5.83 2.42
N ARG A 276 5.57 -7.15 2.56
CA ARG A 276 5.66 -7.88 3.82
C ARG A 276 7.06 -7.76 4.42
N GLU A 277 7.12 -7.24 5.64
CA GLU A 277 8.35 -7.17 6.46
C GLU A 277 8.28 -8.16 7.64
N TRP A 278 7.08 -8.61 8.04
CA TRP A 278 6.97 -9.62 9.09
C TRP A 278 7.42 -10.97 8.57
N GLU A 279 8.34 -11.63 9.25
CA GLU A 279 8.77 -13.02 8.99
C GLU A 279 8.14 -14.05 9.95
N TYR A 280 8.64 -15.29 9.97
CA TYR A 280 8.14 -16.33 10.87
C TYR A 280 8.37 -15.93 12.35
N ASP A 281 9.61 -15.61 12.71
CA ASP A 281 10.02 -15.00 13.97
C ASP A 281 11.29 -14.15 13.77
N GLU A 282 11.82 -13.53 14.84
CA GLU A 282 13.00 -12.65 14.77
C GLU A 282 14.27 -13.35 14.22
N GLU A 283 14.33 -14.69 14.28
CA GLU A 283 15.52 -15.47 13.90
C GLU A 283 15.30 -16.25 12.58
N THR A 284 14.08 -16.28 12.06
CA THR A 284 13.67 -17.17 10.97
C THR A 284 12.89 -16.42 9.90
N ASP A 285 13.56 -16.17 8.78
CA ASP A 285 12.94 -15.64 7.55
C ASP A 285 12.06 -16.72 6.89
N LEU A 286 11.00 -16.32 6.21
CA LEU A 286 10.24 -17.18 5.29
C LEU A 286 10.99 -17.36 3.96
N ASP A 287 10.69 -18.44 3.25
CA ASP A 287 11.25 -18.74 1.93
C ASP A 287 10.59 -17.92 0.81
N VAL A 288 9.39 -17.39 1.07
CA VAL A 288 8.60 -16.62 0.09
C VAL A 288 8.94 -15.13 0.16
N ASP A 289 9.04 -14.49 -1.00
CA ASP A 289 9.35 -13.06 -1.09
C ASP A 289 8.25 -12.20 -0.45
N GLY A 290 8.63 -11.04 0.08
CA GLY A 290 7.71 -10.11 0.72
C GLY A 290 6.92 -9.21 -0.23
N GLY A 291 7.25 -9.20 -1.52
CA GLY A 291 6.66 -8.34 -2.55
C GLY A 291 7.44 -7.04 -2.75
N ASP A 292 7.08 -6.30 -3.82
CA ASP A 292 7.79 -5.10 -4.24
C ASP A 292 7.08 -3.78 -3.85
N GLY A 293 6.01 -3.86 -3.03
CA GLY A 293 5.23 -2.71 -2.60
C GLY A 293 6.05 -1.55 -2.00
N GLU A 294 5.69 -0.30 -2.34
CA GLU A 294 6.40 0.91 -1.86
C GLU A 294 6.33 1.08 -0.34
N PHE A 295 5.23 0.64 0.30
CA PHE A 295 5.03 0.79 1.73
C PHE A 295 4.97 -0.57 2.46
N PRO A 296 5.52 -0.64 3.70
CA PRO A 296 5.68 -1.91 4.39
C PRO A 296 4.42 -2.41 5.13
N CYS A 297 4.36 -3.73 5.27
CA CYS A 297 3.43 -4.49 6.10
C CYS A 297 4.19 -5.09 7.27
N ARG A 298 4.05 -4.45 8.44
CA ARG A 298 4.79 -4.80 9.66
C ARG A 298 4.21 -5.97 10.47
N GLU A 299 3.00 -6.46 10.14
CA GLU A 299 2.30 -7.48 10.95
C GLU A 299 1.29 -8.26 10.08
N PRO A 300 1.12 -9.59 10.29
CA PRO A 300 0.06 -10.36 9.65
C PRO A 300 -1.32 -9.74 9.91
N CYS A 301 -2.06 -9.43 8.84
CA CYS A 301 -3.34 -8.77 8.95
C CYS A 301 -4.47 -9.74 9.33
N SER A 302 -5.65 -9.21 9.69
CA SER A 302 -6.81 -10.03 10.06
C SER A 302 -7.30 -10.94 8.94
N VAL A 303 -7.10 -10.57 7.67
CA VAL A 303 -7.43 -11.43 6.52
C VAL A 303 -6.52 -12.66 6.50
N VAL A 304 -5.22 -12.47 6.69
CA VAL A 304 -4.23 -13.56 6.81
C VAL A 304 -4.59 -14.49 7.97
N VAL A 305 -4.89 -13.94 9.15
CA VAL A 305 -5.29 -14.75 10.33
C VAL A 305 -6.59 -15.53 10.07
N SER A 306 -7.55 -14.94 9.35
CA SER A 306 -8.82 -15.60 9.01
C SER A 306 -8.62 -16.71 7.99
N ALA A 307 -7.80 -16.48 6.95
CA ALA A 307 -7.43 -17.48 5.97
C ALA A 307 -6.68 -18.65 6.62
N ALA A 308 -5.66 -18.34 7.43
CA ALA A 308 -4.91 -19.33 8.19
C ALA A 308 -5.82 -20.17 9.10
N ARG A 309 -6.82 -19.57 9.78
CA ARG A 309 -7.81 -20.31 10.55
C ARG A 309 -8.55 -21.34 9.70
N ARG A 310 -9.01 -20.98 8.50
CA ARG A 310 -9.74 -21.91 7.62
C ARG A 310 -8.83 -23.05 7.17
N TRP A 311 -7.62 -22.73 6.73
CA TRP A 311 -6.65 -23.74 6.30
C TRP A 311 -6.15 -24.62 7.46
N THR A 312 -6.15 -24.11 8.70
CA THR A 312 -5.92 -24.93 9.91
C THR A 312 -6.86 -26.11 10.00
N LYS A 313 -8.14 -25.87 9.68
CA LYS A 313 -9.14 -26.94 9.74
C LYS A 313 -8.90 -27.96 8.63
N LEU A 314 -8.63 -27.48 7.42
CA LEU A 314 -8.39 -28.30 6.24
C LEU A 314 -7.16 -29.21 6.41
N GLU A 315 -6.06 -28.66 6.91
CA GLU A 315 -4.82 -29.41 7.14
C GLU A 315 -4.88 -30.32 8.38
N GLY A 316 -5.89 -30.14 9.22
CA GLY A 316 -6.23 -31.09 10.28
C GLY A 316 -6.85 -32.39 9.76
N GLU A 317 -7.29 -32.44 8.50
CA GLU A 317 -7.92 -33.61 7.91
C GLU A 317 -6.88 -34.69 7.55
N GLN A 318 -7.26 -35.96 7.73
CA GLN A 318 -6.41 -37.05 7.29
C GLN A 318 -6.48 -37.18 5.77
N SER A 319 -5.33 -37.01 5.12
CA SER A 319 -5.17 -37.25 3.69
C SER A 319 -5.73 -38.63 3.27
N ARG A 320 -6.49 -38.64 2.19
CA ARG A 320 -7.05 -39.84 1.55
C ARG A 320 -6.61 -39.91 0.09
N THR A 321 -6.50 -41.13 -0.43
CA THR A 321 -6.23 -41.35 -1.86
C THR A 321 -7.55 -41.53 -2.60
N TYR A 322 -7.78 -40.70 -3.62
CA TYR A 322 -8.88 -40.83 -4.57
C TYR A 322 -8.29 -41.18 -5.95
N GLU A 323 -8.80 -42.23 -6.60
CA GLU A 323 -8.29 -42.71 -7.89
C GLU A 323 -9.36 -42.58 -8.99
N PHE A 324 -9.05 -41.87 -10.07
CA PHE A 324 -9.88 -41.75 -11.27
C PHE A 324 -9.03 -41.47 -12.51
N GLU A 325 -9.57 -41.72 -13.70
CA GLU A 325 -8.84 -41.63 -14.97
C GLU A 325 -9.16 -40.34 -15.75
N LEU A 326 -8.14 -39.50 -15.92
CA LEU A 326 -8.16 -38.32 -16.80
C LEU A 326 -7.27 -38.55 -18.03
N THR A 327 -7.66 -38.00 -19.17
CA THR A 327 -6.73 -37.80 -20.30
C THR A 327 -5.74 -36.68 -19.94
N PRO A 328 -4.54 -36.63 -20.56
CA PRO A 328 -3.58 -35.56 -20.31
C PRO A 328 -4.19 -34.16 -20.40
N SER A 329 -4.96 -33.89 -21.46
CA SER A 329 -5.60 -32.57 -21.65
C SER A 329 -6.73 -32.27 -20.66
N GLU A 330 -7.35 -33.28 -20.05
CA GLU A 330 -8.32 -33.04 -18.97
C GLU A 330 -7.62 -32.70 -17.66
N LYS A 331 -6.46 -33.32 -17.39
CA LYS A 331 -5.63 -32.99 -16.22
C LYS A 331 -5.02 -31.59 -16.37
N GLU A 332 -4.43 -31.28 -17.53
CA GLU A 332 -3.93 -29.94 -17.87
C GLU A 332 -5.05 -28.89 -17.71
N GLN A 333 -6.27 -29.23 -18.11
CA GLN A 333 -7.41 -28.34 -17.94
C GLN A 333 -7.80 -28.12 -16.47
N VAL A 334 -7.73 -29.12 -15.60
CA VAL A 334 -7.99 -28.94 -14.16
C VAL A 334 -6.95 -28.01 -13.54
N GLU A 335 -5.67 -28.18 -13.89
CA GLU A 335 -4.59 -27.31 -13.42
C GLU A 335 -4.80 -25.87 -13.89
N ALA A 336 -5.08 -25.67 -15.18
CA ALA A 336 -5.33 -24.35 -15.73
C ALA A 336 -6.53 -23.64 -15.06
N ILE A 337 -7.55 -24.40 -14.62
CA ILE A 337 -8.69 -23.84 -13.87
C ILE A 337 -8.24 -23.38 -12.48
N VAL A 338 -7.41 -24.17 -11.78
CA VAL A 338 -6.87 -23.78 -10.47
C VAL A 338 -6.03 -22.51 -10.61
N ASP A 339 -5.09 -22.49 -11.55
CA ASP A 339 -4.24 -21.33 -11.82
C ASP A 339 -5.09 -20.11 -12.17
N ALA A 340 -6.10 -20.27 -13.04
CA ALA A 340 -6.94 -19.16 -13.46
C ALA A 340 -7.79 -18.55 -12.33
N VAL A 341 -8.17 -19.36 -11.33
CA VAL A 341 -8.88 -18.88 -10.14
C VAL A 341 -7.90 -18.23 -9.16
N ALA A 342 -6.73 -18.85 -8.93
CA ALA A 342 -5.69 -18.32 -8.05
C ALA A 342 -5.22 -16.94 -8.52
N ASP A 343 -4.99 -16.77 -9.82
CA ASP A 343 -4.54 -15.52 -10.44
C ASP A 343 -5.68 -14.50 -10.63
N GLY A 344 -6.93 -14.82 -10.27
CA GLY A 344 -8.09 -13.95 -10.48
C GLY A 344 -8.51 -13.74 -11.96
N ARG A 345 -7.81 -14.37 -12.92
CA ARG A 345 -8.05 -14.21 -14.37
C ARG A 345 -9.29 -14.92 -14.91
N ALA A 346 -9.98 -15.72 -14.11
CA ALA A 346 -11.09 -16.56 -14.57
C ALA A 346 -12.21 -15.77 -15.28
N ASP A 347 -12.50 -14.55 -14.82
CA ASP A 347 -13.54 -13.69 -15.40
C ASP A 347 -13.09 -12.92 -16.66
N GLU A 348 -11.77 -12.88 -16.93
CA GLU A 348 -11.19 -12.20 -18.09
C GLU A 348 -11.27 -13.05 -19.36
N ILE A 349 -11.38 -14.37 -19.19
CA ILE A 349 -11.41 -15.34 -20.29
C ILE A 349 -12.74 -15.22 -21.02
N ARG A 350 -12.70 -14.71 -22.26
CA ARG A 350 -13.91 -14.52 -23.08
C ARG A 350 -14.56 -15.84 -23.42
N GLU A 351 -15.88 -15.85 -23.49
CA GLU A 351 -16.65 -17.08 -23.73
C GLU A 351 -16.23 -17.81 -25.02
N ALA A 352 -15.89 -17.08 -26.08
CA ALA A 352 -15.48 -17.64 -27.36
C ALA A 352 -14.00 -18.07 -27.44
N ASP A 353 -13.19 -17.77 -26.44
CA ASP A 353 -11.77 -18.15 -26.37
C ASP A 353 -11.60 -19.60 -25.90
N VAL A 354 -12.29 -20.52 -26.57
CA VAL A 354 -12.35 -21.97 -26.27
C VAL A 354 -11.00 -22.70 -26.40
N LYS A 355 -9.94 -21.99 -26.76
CA LYS A 355 -8.57 -22.51 -26.77
C LYS A 355 -7.89 -22.39 -25.42
N ASP A 356 -8.28 -21.42 -24.59
CA ASP A 356 -7.82 -21.33 -23.20
C ASP A 356 -8.40 -22.52 -22.42
N ASP A 357 -7.56 -23.26 -21.71
CA ASP A 357 -7.97 -24.46 -21.00
C ASP A 357 -8.91 -24.13 -19.82
N ALA A 358 -8.77 -22.96 -19.20
CA ALA A 358 -9.65 -22.49 -18.13
C ALA A 358 -10.97 -21.87 -18.64
N ASN A 359 -11.19 -21.84 -19.96
CA ASN A 359 -12.41 -21.29 -20.54
C ASN A 359 -13.69 -21.93 -19.96
N ARG A 360 -14.68 -21.09 -19.66
CA ARG A 360 -15.96 -21.47 -19.06
C ARG A 360 -16.69 -22.60 -19.80
N TYR A 361 -16.72 -22.60 -21.14
CA TYR A 361 -17.39 -23.66 -21.90
C TYR A 361 -16.65 -24.98 -21.82
N ARG A 362 -15.32 -24.96 -21.75
CA ARG A 362 -14.52 -26.14 -21.50
C ARG A 362 -14.73 -26.70 -20.11
N ALA A 363 -14.73 -25.85 -19.07
CA ALA A 363 -15.01 -26.28 -17.70
C ALA A 363 -16.40 -26.94 -17.60
N ARG A 364 -17.41 -26.37 -18.27
CA ARG A 364 -18.76 -26.96 -18.36
C ARG A 364 -18.78 -28.30 -19.09
N PHE A 365 -18.02 -28.44 -20.17
CA PHE A 365 -17.92 -29.71 -20.90
C PHE A 365 -17.23 -30.78 -20.05
N LEU A 366 -16.14 -30.44 -19.36
CA LEU A 366 -15.46 -31.34 -18.44
C LEU A 366 -16.41 -31.81 -17.33
N ARG A 367 -17.14 -30.88 -16.71
CA ARG A 367 -18.17 -31.20 -15.71
C ARG A 367 -19.22 -32.16 -16.25
N ALA A 368 -19.79 -31.87 -17.42
CA ALA A 368 -20.82 -32.72 -18.04
C ALA A 368 -20.31 -34.13 -18.41
N LYS A 369 -19.01 -34.28 -18.67
CA LYS A 369 -18.39 -35.56 -19.02
C LYS A 369 -17.98 -36.36 -17.78
N ARG A 370 -17.49 -35.69 -16.73
CA ARG A 370 -16.80 -36.33 -15.61
C ARG A 370 -17.61 -36.40 -14.34
N PHE A 371 -18.58 -35.54 -14.11
CA PHE A 371 -19.38 -35.57 -12.90
C PHE A 371 -20.58 -36.50 -13.12
N ASP A 372 -20.85 -37.37 -12.15
CA ASP A 372 -22.06 -38.19 -12.15
C ASP A 372 -23.30 -37.37 -11.71
N ASP A 373 -24.45 -38.03 -11.65
CA ASP A 373 -25.71 -37.38 -11.26
C ASP A 373 -25.73 -36.95 -9.77
N GLU A 374 -24.81 -37.46 -8.95
CA GLU A 374 -24.63 -37.13 -7.53
C GLU A 374 -23.60 -36.00 -7.33
N GLY A 375 -22.91 -35.58 -8.39
CA GLY A 375 -21.89 -34.54 -8.36
C GLY A 375 -20.49 -35.04 -8.02
N ASN A 376 -20.26 -36.35 -8.02
CA ASN A 376 -18.94 -36.93 -7.75
C ASN A 376 -18.04 -36.85 -8.98
N LEU A 377 -16.80 -36.40 -8.79
CA LEU A 377 -15.80 -36.37 -9.86
C LEU A 377 -15.44 -37.81 -10.28
N SER A 378 -15.74 -38.13 -11.54
CA SER A 378 -15.56 -39.45 -12.14
C SER A 378 -16.28 -40.58 -11.40
N GLY A 379 -17.37 -40.28 -10.69
CA GLY A 379 -18.13 -41.26 -9.90
C GLY A 379 -17.40 -41.76 -8.64
N VAL A 380 -16.39 -41.02 -8.17
CA VAL A 380 -15.65 -41.32 -6.94
C VAL A 380 -16.21 -40.48 -5.80
N PRO A 381 -16.87 -41.08 -4.79
CA PRO A 381 -17.38 -40.35 -3.63
C PRO A 381 -16.27 -39.67 -2.83
N THR A 382 -16.55 -38.44 -2.35
CA THR A 382 -15.64 -37.70 -1.46
C THR A 382 -15.63 -38.30 -0.04
N GLU A 383 -16.80 -38.70 0.46
CA GLU A 383 -16.92 -39.41 1.73
C GLU A 383 -17.12 -40.91 1.51
N PRO A 384 -16.56 -41.78 2.37
CA PRO A 384 -16.87 -43.19 2.32
C PRO A 384 -18.36 -43.41 2.56
N GLU A 385 -18.99 -44.28 1.75
CA GLU A 385 -20.33 -44.75 2.06
C GLU A 385 -20.33 -45.32 3.48
N VAL A 386 -21.06 -44.66 4.39
CA VAL A 386 -21.24 -45.13 5.75
C VAL A 386 -22.02 -46.43 5.64
N ALA A 387 -21.32 -47.56 5.65
CA ALA A 387 -21.96 -48.86 5.69
C ALA A 387 -22.88 -48.89 6.91
N ASP A 388 -24.19 -48.99 6.69
CA ASP A 388 -25.27 -49.00 7.69
C ASP A 388 -24.83 -49.59 9.04
N ALA A 389 -24.32 -48.72 9.90
CA ALA A 389 -24.11 -49.01 11.31
C ALA A 389 -25.21 -48.27 12.05
N GLU A 390 -26.24 -49.02 12.43
CA GLU A 390 -27.36 -48.55 13.21
C GLU A 390 -26.88 -47.70 14.41
N GLY A 391 -27.24 -46.42 14.38
CA GLY A 391 -27.44 -45.57 15.56
C GLY A 391 -26.21 -44.89 16.15
N ALA A 392 -25.97 -43.66 15.73
CA ALA A 392 -25.58 -42.56 16.62
C ALA A 392 -25.95 -41.23 15.97
N ASP A 393 -26.94 -40.54 16.55
CA ASP A 393 -27.17 -39.11 16.35
C ASP A 393 -25.90 -38.36 16.81
N ASP A 394 -25.15 -37.81 15.86
CA ASP A 394 -24.26 -36.68 16.12
C ASP A 394 -24.41 -35.72 14.96
N GLN A 395 -25.46 -34.90 15.02
CA GLN A 395 -25.58 -33.72 14.17
C GLN A 395 -24.50 -32.74 14.64
N SER A 396 -23.38 -32.70 13.92
CA SER A 396 -22.35 -31.69 14.08
C SER A 396 -22.96 -30.31 13.88
N ALA A 397 -22.96 -29.52 14.94
CA ALA A 397 -23.51 -28.17 14.99
C ALA A 397 -22.72 -27.13 14.17
N ASP A 398 -21.77 -27.54 13.34
CA ASP A 398 -20.85 -26.66 12.60
C ASP A 398 -21.37 -26.25 11.20
N GLU A 399 -22.31 -26.98 10.60
CA GLU A 399 -22.88 -26.60 9.28
C GLU A 399 -23.81 -25.38 9.36
N ALA A 400 -24.27 -25.01 10.57
CA ALA A 400 -25.16 -23.86 10.75
C ALA A 400 -24.42 -22.51 10.80
N GLU A 401 -23.08 -22.49 10.95
CA GLU A 401 -22.31 -21.23 10.97
C GLU A 401 -21.80 -20.79 9.59
N GLU A 402 -21.72 -21.67 8.59
CA GLU A 402 -21.25 -21.29 7.24
C GLU A 402 -22.30 -20.48 6.44
N ASP A 403 -23.61 -20.65 6.73
CA ASP A 403 -24.68 -19.91 6.07
C ASP A 403 -24.85 -18.46 6.58
N GLU A 404 -24.29 -18.09 7.74
CA GLU A 404 -24.33 -16.70 8.24
C GLU A 404 -23.18 -15.84 7.66
N GLU A 405 -21.98 -16.40 7.45
CA GLU A 405 -20.82 -15.67 6.90
C GLU A 405 -20.95 -15.27 5.42
N ALA A 406 -21.87 -15.88 4.66
CA ALA A 406 -22.13 -15.50 3.27
C ALA A 406 -23.10 -14.31 3.10
N SER A 407 -23.60 -13.74 4.21
CA SER A 407 -24.72 -12.79 4.20
C SER A 407 -24.47 -11.42 4.83
N GLU A 408 -23.23 -11.05 5.17
CA GLU A 408 -22.89 -9.72 5.73
C GLU A 408 -21.87 -8.90 4.91
#